data_AF-A0A218PSQ2-F1
#
_entry.id   AF-A0A218PSQ2-F1
#
_cell.length_a   1.000
_cell.length_b   1.000
_cell.length_c   1.000
_cell.angle_alpha   90.00
_cell.angle_beta   90.00
_cell.angle_gamma   90.00
#
_symmetry.space_group_name_H-M   'P 1'
#
loop_
_entity.id
_entity.type
_entity.pdbx_description
1 polymer ?
#
loop_
_entity_poly.entity_id
_entity_poly.type
_entity_poly.pdbx_seq_one_letter_code
_entity_poly.pdbx_strand_id
1 'polypeptide(L)'
;MLSDDVYRDRLEKTLVELESWANETRASADIAIIASDKYWRMAVLPFLPSACPFELLIKADQTFDLVLNGEVYESHPVERFDLFPKLAAAIAAGHVERIETRNSQTGILIDVATRVELASGWDWTGSRRVLQRFVRPLEAHEERETHRFLSYKR
;
A
#
# COMPACT_ATOMS: atom_id res chain seq x y z
N MET A 1 -8.38 19.42 8.17
CA MET A 1 -9.15 18.32 8.76
C MET A 1 -10.62 18.54 8.43
N LEU A 2 -11.31 17.53 7.90
CA LEU A 2 -12.73 17.63 7.61
C LEU A 2 -13.53 17.58 8.92
N SER A 3 -14.74 18.14 8.93
CA SER A 3 -15.66 17.88 10.04
C SER A 3 -16.04 16.41 10.06
N ASP A 4 -16.30 15.86 11.24
CA ASP A 4 -16.57 14.43 11.44
C ASP A 4 -17.74 13.93 10.60
N ASP A 5 -18.79 14.72 10.41
CA ASP A 5 -19.97 14.32 9.62
C ASP A 5 -19.65 14.25 8.12
N VAL A 6 -18.86 15.21 7.61
CA VAL A 6 -18.42 15.22 6.20
C VAL A 6 -17.41 14.11 5.94
N TYR A 7 -16.52 13.84 6.89
CA TYR A 7 -15.58 12.72 6.83
C TYR A 7 -16.34 11.39 6.76
N ARG A 8 -17.32 11.17 7.64
CA ARG A 8 -18.10 9.94 7.71
C ARG A 8 -18.91 9.69 6.42
N ASP A 9 -19.62 10.70 5.90
CA ASP A 9 -20.38 10.56 4.65
C ASP A 9 -19.48 10.20 3.45
N ARG A 10 -18.30 10.84 3.34
CA ARG A 10 -17.35 10.53 2.26
C ARG A 10 -16.69 9.17 2.44
N LEU A 11 -16.37 8.80 3.67
CA LEU A 11 -15.82 7.49 3.99
C LEU A 11 -16.80 6.40 3.60
N GLU A 12 -18.07 6.50 4.01
CA GLU A 12 -19.11 5.51 3.73
C GLU A 12 -19.25 5.22 2.23
N LYS A 13 -19.31 6.26 1.39
CA LYS A 13 -19.34 6.11 -0.08
C LYS A 13 -18.13 5.36 -0.61
N THR A 14 -16.96 5.66 -0.07
CA THR A 14 -15.69 5.05 -0.48
C THR A 14 -15.59 3.59 -0.03
N LEU A 15 -16.10 3.27 1.16
CA LEU A 15 -16.16 1.89 1.66
C LEU A 15 -17.09 1.03 0.78
N VAL A 16 -18.21 1.56 0.32
CA VAL A 16 -19.09 0.87 -0.64
C VAL A 16 -18.36 0.55 -1.95
N GLU A 17 -17.57 1.49 -2.48
CA GLU A 17 -16.75 1.26 -3.68
C GLU A 17 -15.69 0.17 -3.45
N LEU A 18 -15.00 0.20 -2.30
CA LEU A 18 -14.01 -0.82 -1.92
C LEU A 18 -14.65 -2.21 -1.76
N GLU A 19 -15.83 -2.30 -1.16
CA GLU A 19 -16.57 -3.55 -0.97
C GLU A 19 -17.06 -4.11 -2.31
N SER A 20 -17.50 -3.26 -3.24
CA SER A 20 -17.84 -3.67 -4.61
C SER A 20 -16.62 -4.23 -5.33
N TRP A 21 -15.51 -3.50 -5.31
CA TRP A 21 -14.23 -3.95 -5.88
C TRP A 21 -13.77 -5.28 -5.27
N ALA A 22 -13.90 -5.42 -3.95
CA ALA A 22 -13.53 -6.65 -3.25
C ALA A 22 -14.34 -7.84 -3.79
N ASN A 23 -15.65 -7.69 -3.89
CA ASN A 23 -16.53 -8.75 -4.41
C ASN A 23 -16.19 -9.16 -5.85
N GLU A 24 -15.86 -8.21 -6.72
CA GLU A 24 -15.43 -8.47 -8.10
C GLU A 24 -14.06 -9.16 -8.18
N THR A 25 -13.22 -9.00 -7.15
CA THR A 25 -11.84 -9.51 -7.12
C THR A 25 -11.72 -10.88 -6.42
N ARG A 26 -12.76 -11.33 -5.70
CA ARG A 26 -12.79 -12.61 -4.96
C ARG A 26 -12.44 -13.84 -5.80
N ALA A 27 -12.64 -13.80 -7.12
CA ALA A 27 -12.26 -14.90 -8.01
C ALA A 27 -10.74 -15.08 -8.15
N SER A 28 -9.93 -14.09 -7.73
CA SER A 28 -8.47 -14.07 -7.89
C SER A 28 -7.70 -13.85 -6.57
N ALA A 29 -8.41 -13.65 -5.46
CA ALA A 29 -7.81 -13.40 -4.15
C ALA A 29 -8.77 -13.79 -3.01
N ASP A 30 -8.21 -14.26 -1.90
CA ASP A 30 -8.92 -14.32 -0.63
C ASP A 30 -9.00 -12.91 -0.03
N ILE A 31 -10.21 -12.49 0.33
CA ILE A 31 -10.47 -11.13 0.84
C ILE A 31 -11.26 -11.20 2.13
N ALA A 32 -10.69 -10.62 3.18
CA ALA A 32 -11.31 -10.49 4.51
C ALA A 32 -11.54 -9.01 4.83
N ILE A 33 -12.78 -8.68 5.23
CA ILE A 33 -13.18 -7.32 5.61
C ILE A 33 -13.67 -7.34 7.05
N ILE A 34 -13.21 -6.37 7.85
CA ILE A 34 -13.63 -6.17 9.24
C ILE A 34 -13.99 -4.69 9.41
N ALA A 35 -15.21 -4.43 9.87
CA ALA A 35 -15.67 -3.08 10.20
C ALA A 35 -15.97 -2.98 11.70
N SER A 36 -15.55 -1.87 12.30
CA SER A 36 -15.82 -1.51 13.69
C SER A 36 -16.11 0.00 13.80
N ASP A 37 -16.42 0.45 15.01
CA ASP A 37 -16.54 1.87 15.33
C ASP A 37 -15.22 2.64 15.22
N LYS A 38 -14.08 1.96 15.38
CA LYS A 38 -12.73 2.57 15.38
C LYS A 38 -12.03 2.52 14.04
N TYR A 39 -12.31 1.50 13.23
CA TYR A 39 -11.64 1.29 11.97
C TYR A 39 -12.44 0.40 11.02
N TRP A 40 -12.14 0.53 9.73
CA TRP A 40 -12.48 -0.42 8.69
C TRP A 40 -11.19 -1.02 8.13
N ARG A 41 -11.14 -2.33 7.93
CA ARG A 41 -9.96 -3.06 7.46
C ARG A 41 -10.32 -4.00 6.33
N MET A 42 -9.49 -4.05 5.30
CA MET A 42 -9.54 -5.04 4.23
C MET A 42 -8.16 -5.66 4.04
N ALA A 43 -8.09 -6.98 4.17
CA ALA A 43 -6.90 -7.77 3.86
C ALA A 43 -7.16 -8.60 2.59
N VAL A 44 -6.19 -8.59 1.69
CA VAL A 44 -6.28 -9.19 0.37
C VAL A 44 -5.05 -10.06 0.12
N LEU A 45 -5.29 -11.35 -0.11
CA LEU A 45 -4.28 -12.35 -0.39
C LEU A 45 -4.52 -12.93 -1.80
N PRO A 46 -3.75 -12.52 -2.83
CA PRO A 46 -3.92 -13.05 -4.18
C PRO A 46 -3.54 -14.52 -4.27
N PHE A 47 -4.24 -15.25 -5.14
CA PHE A 47 -3.93 -16.67 -5.39
C PHE A 47 -2.62 -16.87 -6.15
N LEU A 48 -2.17 -15.85 -6.89
CA LEU A 48 -0.90 -15.86 -7.60
C LEU A 48 0.23 -15.45 -6.64
N PRO A 49 1.23 -16.31 -6.35
CA PRO A 49 2.27 -16.01 -5.35
C PRO A 49 3.17 -14.81 -5.69
N SER A 50 3.28 -14.47 -6.97
CA SER A 50 4.09 -13.33 -7.45
C SER A 50 3.30 -12.02 -7.53
N ALA A 51 2.03 -12.01 -7.16
CA ALA A 51 1.24 -10.80 -7.01
C ALA A 51 1.39 -10.22 -5.60
N CYS A 52 1.20 -8.90 -5.45
CA CYS A 52 1.41 -8.22 -4.17
C CYS A 52 0.19 -8.43 -3.24
N PRO A 53 0.31 -9.13 -2.09
CA PRO A 53 -0.73 -9.07 -1.07
C PRO A 53 -0.74 -7.68 -0.42
N PHE A 54 -1.91 -7.27 0.09
CA PHE A 54 -2.00 -6.01 0.82
C PHE A 54 -3.04 -6.03 1.95
N GLU A 55 -2.86 -5.11 2.90
CA GLU A 55 -3.85 -4.78 3.91
C GLU A 55 -4.05 -3.26 3.95
N LEU A 56 -5.30 -2.81 3.92
CA LEU A 56 -5.68 -1.42 4.09
C LEU A 56 -6.51 -1.28 5.37
N LEU A 57 -6.08 -0.42 6.27
CA LEU A 57 -6.77 -0.08 7.51
C LEU A 57 -7.10 1.41 7.50
N ILE A 58 -8.38 1.78 7.44
CA ILE A 58 -8.84 3.17 7.53
C ILE A 58 -9.38 3.41 8.93
N LYS A 59 -8.79 4.36 9.66
CA LYS A 59 -9.11 4.65 11.05
C LYS A 59 -10.13 5.80 11.17
N ALA A 60 -10.84 5.83 12.29
CA ALA A 60 -11.79 6.89 12.60
C ALA A 60 -11.12 8.26 12.84
N ASP A 61 -9.82 8.28 13.15
CA ASP A 61 -9.03 9.49 13.41
C ASP A 61 -8.51 10.20 12.14
N GLN A 62 -9.11 9.90 10.98
CA GLN A 62 -8.72 10.43 9.67
C GLN A 62 -7.29 10.07 9.25
N THR A 63 -6.80 8.92 9.71
CA THR A 63 -5.56 8.29 9.21
C THR A 63 -5.81 6.91 8.63
N PHE A 64 -4.83 6.40 7.89
CA PHE A 64 -4.84 5.03 7.39
C PHE A 64 -3.47 4.38 7.50
N ASP A 65 -3.47 3.05 7.61
CA ASP A 65 -2.29 2.22 7.48
C ASP A 65 -2.42 1.37 6.21
N LEU A 66 -1.29 1.16 5.55
CA LEU A 66 -1.17 0.32 4.37
C LEU A 66 -0.04 -0.68 4.56
N VAL A 67 -0.35 -1.96 4.35
CA VAL A 67 0.65 -3.02 4.29
C VAL A 67 0.75 -3.50 2.85
N LEU A 68 1.95 -3.52 2.27
CA LEU A 68 2.22 -4.02 0.93
C LEU A 68 3.32 -5.08 1.00
N ASN A 69 2.99 -6.33 0.67
CA ASN A 69 3.95 -7.45 0.72
C ASN A 69 4.77 -7.51 2.04
N GLY A 70 4.11 -7.24 3.17
CA GLY A 70 4.73 -7.25 4.51
C GLY A 70 5.45 -5.95 4.91
N GLU A 71 5.63 -4.98 4.00
CA GLU A 71 6.07 -3.64 4.37
C GLU A 71 4.90 -2.83 4.92
N VAL A 72 5.10 -2.21 6.09
CA VAL A 72 4.05 -1.53 6.84
C VAL A 72 4.27 -0.02 6.78
N TYR A 73 3.21 0.71 6.42
CA TYR A 73 3.17 2.17 6.31
C TYR A 73 2.02 2.70 7.16
N GLU A 74 2.34 3.26 8.33
CA GLU A 74 1.36 3.59 9.36
C GLU A 74 1.08 5.09 9.46
N SER A 75 -0.12 5.42 9.93
CA SER A 75 -0.54 6.76 10.34
C SER A 75 -0.45 7.82 9.23
N HIS A 76 -0.72 7.43 7.98
CA HIS A 76 -0.82 8.37 6.88
C HIS A 76 -2.15 9.15 6.95
N PRO A 77 -2.14 10.48 6.74
CA PRO A 77 -3.37 11.26 6.76
C PRO A 77 -4.26 10.91 5.56
N VAL A 78 -5.57 10.87 5.77
CA VAL A 78 -6.56 10.74 4.69
C VAL A 78 -6.72 12.11 4.00
N GLU A 79 -5.90 12.35 2.98
CA GLU A 79 -6.00 13.58 2.17
C GLU A 79 -7.12 13.49 1.13
N ARG A 80 -7.34 12.28 0.60
CA ARG A 80 -8.23 12.01 -0.52
C ARG A 80 -8.86 10.63 -0.39
N PHE A 81 -10.18 10.56 -0.48
CA PHE A 81 -10.91 9.30 -0.38
C PHE A 81 -10.81 8.45 -1.65
N ASP A 82 -10.77 9.09 -2.83
CA ASP A 82 -10.63 8.40 -4.12
C ASP A 82 -9.29 7.68 -4.26
N LEU A 83 -8.34 7.90 -3.35
CA LEU A 83 -7.08 7.19 -3.25
C LEU A 83 -7.29 5.70 -3.00
N PHE A 84 -8.20 5.31 -2.10
CA PHE A 84 -8.28 3.92 -1.64
C PHE A 84 -8.74 2.94 -2.73
N PRO A 85 -9.82 3.21 -3.48
CA PRO A 85 -10.21 2.33 -4.58
C PRO A 85 -9.15 2.29 -5.69
N LYS A 86 -8.46 3.42 -5.93
CA LYS A 86 -7.37 3.49 -6.91
C LYS A 86 -6.15 2.66 -6.49
N LEU A 87 -5.78 2.69 -5.22
CA LEU A 87 -4.72 1.84 -4.65
C LEU A 87 -5.09 0.36 -4.85
N ALA A 88 -6.28 -0.05 -4.40
CA ALA A 88 -6.72 -1.43 -4.51
C ALA A 88 -6.69 -1.93 -5.97
N ALA A 89 -7.20 -1.13 -6.91
CA ALA A 89 -7.19 -1.44 -8.33
C ALA A 89 -5.78 -1.51 -8.92
N ALA A 90 -4.91 -0.55 -8.63
CA ALA A 90 -3.53 -0.53 -9.12
C ALA A 90 -2.71 -1.71 -8.57
N ILE A 91 -2.89 -2.05 -7.28
CA ILE A 91 -2.22 -3.19 -6.66
C ILE A 91 -2.64 -4.49 -7.33
N ALA A 92 -3.96 -4.70 -7.52
CA ALA A 92 -4.46 -5.88 -8.21
C ALA A 92 -4.05 -5.95 -9.69
N ALA A 93 -3.80 -4.81 -10.33
CA ALA A 93 -3.25 -4.74 -11.68
C ALA A 93 -1.73 -5.02 -11.74
N GLY A 94 -1.05 -5.21 -10.61
CA GLY A 94 0.40 -5.42 -10.57
C GLY A 94 1.21 -4.14 -10.76
N HIS A 95 0.59 -2.96 -10.63
CA HIS A 95 1.27 -1.67 -10.73
C HIS A 95 2.00 -1.30 -9.42
N VAL A 96 2.69 -2.29 -8.85
CA VAL A 96 3.43 -2.16 -7.59
C VAL A 96 4.88 -2.52 -7.85
N GLU A 97 5.77 -1.65 -7.40
CA GLU A 97 7.20 -1.85 -7.43
C GLU A 97 7.76 -1.79 -6.02
N ARG A 98 8.57 -2.78 -5.67
CA ARG A 98 9.45 -2.74 -4.50
C ARG A 98 10.83 -2.34 -4.96
N ILE A 99 11.38 -1.29 -4.36
CA ILE A 99 12.70 -0.75 -4.67
C ILE A 99 13.57 -0.98 -3.45
N GLU A 100 14.53 -1.90 -3.57
CA GLU A 100 15.54 -2.14 -2.54
C GLU A 100 16.76 -1.27 -2.83
N THR A 101 17.18 -0.50 -1.83
CA THR A 101 18.46 0.23 -1.89
C THR A 101 19.48 -0.53 -1.06
N ARG A 102 20.55 -0.99 -1.70
CA ARG A 102 21.63 -1.77 -1.06
C ARG A 102 22.96 -1.05 -1.22
N ASN A 103 23.88 -1.28 -0.29
CA ASN A 103 25.27 -0.91 -0.48
C ASN A 103 25.92 -1.89 -1.46
N SER A 104 26.39 -1.43 -2.61
CA SER A 104 26.95 -2.26 -3.67
C SER A 104 28.27 -2.95 -3.32
N GLN A 105 29.00 -2.46 -2.30
CA GLN A 105 30.24 -3.10 -1.83
C GLN A 105 30.00 -4.22 -0.81
N THR A 106 28.99 -4.07 0.05
CA THR A 106 28.74 -4.97 1.19
C THR A 106 27.48 -5.82 1.03
N GLY A 107 26.61 -5.48 0.07
CA GLY A 107 25.31 -6.11 -0.15
C GLY A 107 24.24 -5.76 0.91
N ILE A 108 24.58 -4.92 1.90
CA ILE A 108 23.71 -4.59 3.03
C ILE A 108 22.51 -3.78 2.52
N LEU A 109 21.29 -4.18 2.94
CA LEU A 109 20.05 -3.46 2.66
C LEU A 109 19.95 -2.19 3.52
N ILE A 110 19.83 -1.04 2.85
CA ILE A 110 19.78 0.29 3.45
C ILE A 110 18.34 0.76 3.60
N ASP A 111 17.54 0.61 2.56
CA ASP A 111 16.16 1.12 2.45
C ASP A 111 15.31 0.20 1.58
N VAL A 112 14.02 0.13 1.92
CA VAL A 112 13.00 -0.48 1.08
C VAL A 112 11.92 0.57 0.83
N ALA A 113 11.71 0.91 -0.45
CA ALA A 113 10.60 1.71 -0.88
C ALA A 113 9.58 0.86 -1.65
N THR A 114 8.31 1.20 -1.51
CA THR A 114 7.23 0.66 -2.33
C THR A 114 6.58 1.81 -3.07
N ARG A 115 6.37 1.61 -4.37
CA ARG A 115 5.70 2.54 -5.26
C ARG A 115 4.49 1.85 -5.87
N VAL A 116 3.35 2.52 -5.81
CA VAL A 116 2.12 2.09 -6.49
C VAL A 116 1.79 3.15 -7.53
N GLU A 117 1.85 2.77 -8.81
CA GLU A 117 1.51 3.66 -9.91
C GLU A 117 -0.01 3.74 -10.04
N LEU A 118 -0.56 4.89 -9.64
CA LEU A 118 -1.97 5.23 -9.77
C LEU A 118 -2.14 5.89 -11.14
N ALA A 119 -3.12 5.43 -11.91
CA ALA A 119 -3.38 5.94 -13.26
C ALA A 119 -3.33 7.49 -13.31
N SER A 120 -2.87 8.05 -14.44
CA SER A 120 -2.67 9.49 -14.70
C SER A 120 -1.45 10.17 -14.04
N GLY A 121 -0.33 9.45 -13.87
CA GLY A 121 0.96 10.05 -13.44
C GLY A 121 1.02 10.38 -11.95
N TRP A 122 0.19 9.73 -11.14
CA TRP A 122 0.21 9.85 -9.70
C TRP A 122 0.84 8.59 -9.12
N ASP A 123 1.83 8.73 -8.25
CA ASP A 123 2.41 7.59 -7.56
C ASP A 123 2.11 7.72 -6.07
N TRP A 124 1.63 6.63 -5.45
CA TRP A 124 1.76 6.51 -4.01
C TRP A 124 3.12 5.91 -3.70
N THR A 125 3.86 6.51 -2.78
CA THR A 125 5.19 6.03 -2.37
C THR A 125 5.28 5.95 -0.86
N GLY A 126 5.69 4.80 -0.35
CA GLY A 126 6.09 4.61 1.04
C GLY A 126 7.52 4.11 1.10
N SER A 127 8.34 4.63 2.02
CA SER A 127 9.73 4.18 2.21
C SER A 127 10.01 3.86 3.67
N ARG A 128 10.79 2.81 3.90
CA ARG A 128 11.28 2.40 5.21
C ARG A 128 12.79 2.20 5.16
N ARG A 129 13.50 3.05 5.90
CA ARG A 129 14.92 2.86 6.21
C ARG A 129 15.10 1.63 7.08
N VAL A 130 15.88 0.67 6.60
CA VAL A 130 16.27 -0.52 7.36
C VAL A 130 17.41 -0.16 8.33
N LEU A 131 18.34 0.69 7.89
CA LEU A 131 19.41 1.21 8.74
C LEU A 131 19.02 2.57 9.35
N GLN A 132 18.71 2.58 10.65
CA GLN A 132 18.27 3.79 11.37
C GLN A 132 19.40 4.74 11.83
N ARG A 133 20.68 4.42 11.58
CA ARG A 133 21.81 5.24 12.04
C ARG A 133 22.73 5.66 10.90
N PHE A 134 23.25 6.89 11.03
CA PHE A 134 24.25 7.52 10.18
C PHE A 134 25.46 6.62 9.92
N VAL A 135 25.40 5.81 8.87
CA VAL A 135 26.58 5.19 8.28
C VAL A 135 26.78 5.84 6.93
N ARG A 136 27.20 7.12 6.93
CA ARG A 136 27.60 7.86 5.71
C ARG A 136 28.53 7.05 4.79
N PRO A 137 29.45 6.18 5.29
CA PRO A 137 30.26 5.32 4.42
C PRO A 137 29.45 4.32 3.58
N LEU A 138 28.27 3.88 4.05
CA LEU A 138 27.43 2.93 3.32
C LEU A 138 26.58 3.61 2.23
N GLU A 139 26.38 4.93 2.32
CA GLU A 139 25.56 5.71 1.36
C GLU A 139 26.36 6.10 0.10
N ALA A 140 27.69 6.07 0.16
CA ALA A 140 28.56 6.43 -0.98
C ALA A 140 28.52 5.42 -2.15
N HIS A 141 27.94 4.24 -1.91
CA HIS A 141 27.90 3.12 -2.84
C HIS A 141 26.50 2.51 -2.89
N GLU A 142 25.46 3.33 -3.02
CA GLU A 142 24.07 2.86 -3.13
C GLU A 142 23.77 2.34 -4.54
N GLU A 143 23.16 1.17 -4.61
CA GLU A 143 22.57 0.59 -5.81
C GLU A 143 21.09 0.27 -5.55
N ARG A 144 20.26 0.51 -6.56
CA ARG A 144 18.81 0.32 -6.49
C ARG A 144 18.38 -0.83 -7.36
N GLU A 145 17.72 -1.81 -6.75
CA GLU A 145 17.11 -2.94 -7.45
C GLU A 145 15.58 -2.80 -7.40
N THR A 146 14.92 -2.94 -8.54
CA THR A 146 13.45 -2.79 -8.65
C THR A 146 12.81 -4.14 -8.95
N HIS A 147 11.91 -4.56 -8.07
CA HIS A 147 11.12 -5.78 -8.19
C HIS A 147 9.67 -5.42 -8.48
N ARG A 148 9.10 -6.01 -9.53
CA ARG A 148 7.71 -5.78 -9.94
C ARG A 148 6.84 -6.96 -9.53
N PHE A 149 5.65 -6.65 -9.05
CA PHE A 149 4.63 -7.66 -8.77
C PHE A 149 3.79 -7.93 -10.03
N LEU A 150 3.25 -9.15 -10.14
CA LEU A 150 2.31 -9.49 -11.21
C LEU A 150 0.88 -9.07 -10.85
N SER A 151 0.04 -8.94 -11.88
CA SER A 151 -1.40 -8.76 -11.72
C SER A 151 -2.05 -9.99 -11.08
N TYR A 152 -3.16 -9.77 -10.39
CA TYR A 152 -3.95 -10.85 -9.76
C TYR A 152 -4.61 -11.75 -10.80
N LYS A 153 -4.99 -11.14 -11.94
CA LYS A 153 -5.52 -11.83 -13.11
C LYS A 153 -4.35 -12.09 -14.07
N ARG A 154 -4.22 -13.33 -14.56
CA ARG A 154 -3.26 -13.68 -15.61
C ARG A 154 -3.68 -13.15 -16.96
#